data_AF-A0AAU8GWF0-F1
#
_entry.id   AF-A0AAU8GWF0-F1
#
_cell.length_a   1.000
_cell.length_b   1.000
_cell.length_c   1.000
_cell.angle_alpha   90.00
_cell.angle_beta   90.00
_cell.angle_gamma   90.00
#
_symmetry.space_group_name_H-M   'P 1'
#
loop_
_entity.id
_entity.type
_entity.pdbx_description
1 polymer ?
#
loop_
_entity_poly.entity_id
_entity_poly.type
_entity_poly.pdbx_seq_one_letter_code
_entity_poly.pdbx_strand_id
1 'polypeptide(L)'
;MVVYYSLGNRKYWFATIERLIQIAGILSRKSYLLYDFDAINDTYNDWFILNEDYVRKLSEVIEEVLEEIEDEDIFNDLLVLKQVFEGGSVVFG
;
A
#
# COMPACT_ATOMS: atom_id res chain seq x y z
N MET A 1 12.83 7.19 -4.48
CA MET A 1 12.36 6.78 -3.14
C MET A 1 10.92 7.22 -3.06
N VAL A 2 10.03 6.35 -2.57
CA VAL A 2 8.59 6.59 -2.50
C VAL A 2 8.16 6.51 -1.04
N VAL A 3 7.17 7.33 -0.68
CA VAL A 3 6.57 7.37 0.65
C VAL A 3 5.09 7.08 0.53
N TYR A 4 4.60 6.18 1.37
CA TYR A 4 3.18 6.06 1.67
C TYR A 4 2.95 6.62 3.06
N TYR A 5 1.98 7.51 3.22
CA TYR A 5 1.68 8.15 4.49
C TYR A 5 0.18 8.15 4.77
N SER A 6 -0.21 7.78 5.98
CA SER A 6 -1.60 7.89 6.42
C SER A 6 -1.83 9.21 7.16
N LEU A 7 -2.81 9.98 6.69
CA LEU A 7 -3.23 11.20 7.38
C LEU A 7 -4.00 10.90 8.68
N GLY A 8 -4.69 9.75 8.76
CA GLY A 8 -5.52 9.40 9.91
C GLY A 8 -4.73 8.88 11.12
N ASN A 9 -3.67 8.09 10.92
CA ASN A 9 -2.88 7.52 12.02
C ASN A 9 -1.39 7.92 12.04
N ARG A 10 -0.95 8.72 11.06
CA ARG A 10 0.43 9.26 10.94
C ARG A 10 1.52 8.20 10.76
N LYS A 11 1.15 6.99 10.36
CA LYS A 11 2.11 5.95 9.96
C LYS A 11 2.63 6.23 8.56
N TYR A 12 3.85 5.78 8.31
CA TYR A 12 4.49 5.88 7.00
C TYR A 12 5.22 4.60 6.65
N TRP A 13 5.40 4.39 5.36
CA TRP A 13 6.28 3.39 4.79
C TRP A 13 7.18 4.04 3.73
N PHE A 14 8.48 3.81 3.83
CA PHE A 14 9.49 4.33 2.91
C PHE A 14 10.11 3.19 2.14
N ALA A 15 10.20 3.33 0.82
CA ALA A 15 10.77 2.29 -0.02
C ALA A 15 11.55 2.85 -1.21
N THR A 16 12.48 2.06 -1.73
CA THR A 16 13.01 2.28 -3.07
C THR A 16 11.96 1.92 -4.13
N ILE A 17 12.16 2.38 -5.36
CA ILE A 17 11.23 2.06 -6.45
C ILE A 17 11.26 0.55 -6.74
N GLU A 18 12.43 -0.07 -6.68
CA GLU A 18 12.62 -1.50 -6.85
C GLU A 18 11.83 -2.30 -5.81
N ARG A 19 11.87 -1.85 -4.54
CA ARG A 19 11.14 -2.48 -3.45
C ARG A 19 9.64 -2.32 -3.62
N LEU A 20 9.17 -1.14 -4.03
CA LEU A 20 7.77 -0.91 -4.37
C LEU A 20 7.29 -1.86 -5.48
N ILE A 21 8.06 -2.01 -6.55
CA ILE A 21 7.73 -2.91 -7.67
C ILE A 21 7.67 -4.37 -7.19
N GLN A 22 8.60 -4.78 -6.32
CA GLN A 22 8.59 -6.13 -5.74
C GLN A 22 7.31 -6.37 -4.94
N ILE A 23 6.94 -5.45 -4.04
CA ILE A 23 5.71 -5.55 -3.24
C ILE A 23 4.46 -5.55 -4.14
N ALA A 24 4.39 -4.64 -5.10
CA ALA A 24 3.26 -4.60 -6.05
C ALA A 24 3.15 -5.91 -6.85
N GLY A 25 4.28 -6.50 -7.23
CA GLY A 25 4.34 -7.81 -7.90
C GLY A 25 3.83 -8.96 -7.04
N ILE A 26 3.96 -8.88 -5.71
CA ILE A 26 3.41 -9.86 -4.77
C ILE A 26 1.89 -9.66 -4.64
N LEU A 27 1.44 -8.42 -4.37
CA LEU A 27 0.03 -8.12 -4.14
C LEU A 27 -0.85 -8.39 -5.38
N SER A 28 -0.33 -8.11 -6.58
CA SER A 28 -1.02 -8.35 -7.85
C SER A 28 -1.31 -9.84 -8.14
N ARG A 29 -0.57 -10.78 -7.53
CA ARG A 29 -0.82 -12.23 -7.72
C ARG A 29 -2.14 -12.68 -7.06
N LYS A 30 -2.58 -11.98 -6.02
CA LYS A 30 -3.80 -12.32 -5.27
C LYS A 30 -5.02 -11.53 -5.72
N SER A 31 -4.83 -10.33 -6.24
CA SER A 31 -5.93 -9.45 -6.59
C SER A 31 -5.79 -8.90 -8.01
N TYR A 32 -6.39 -9.63 -8.96
CA TYR A 32 -6.70 -9.12 -10.31
C TYR A 32 -7.58 -7.87 -10.28
N LEU A 33 -8.19 -7.58 -9.13
CA LEU A 33 -9.04 -6.43 -8.91
C LEU A 33 -8.25 -5.13 -8.69
N LEU A 34 -6.93 -5.16 -8.42
CA LEU A 34 -6.12 -3.93 -8.37
C LEU A 34 -6.05 -3.20 -9.71
N TYR A 35 -6.48 -3.86 -10.80
CA TYR A 35 -6.52 -3.28 -12.14
C TYR A 35 -7.79 -2.45 -12.42
N ASP A 36 -8.84 -2.56 -11.61
CA ASP A 36 -10.20 -2.09 -11.94
C ASP A 36 -10.75 -1.02 -10.98
N PHE A 37 -9.88 -0.35 -10.21
CA PHE A 37 -10.23 0.80 -9.37
C PHE A 37 -9.41 2.01 -9.80
N ASP A 38 -10.06 3.17 -9.92
CA ASP A 38 -9.40 4.47 -9.99
C ASP A 38 -8.60 4.69 -8.70
N ALA A 39 -7.34 4.24 -8.69
CA ALA A 39 -6.50 4.20 -7.49
C ALA A 39 -6.19 5.60 -6.93
N ILE A 40 -6.21 6.62 -7.78
CA ILE A 40 -5.96 8.01 -7.43
C ILE A 40 -7.31 8.73 -7.33
N ASN A 41 -7.58 9.28 -6.16
CA ASN A 41 -8.76 10.11 -5.94
C ASN A 41 -8.48 11.58 -6.30
N ASP A 42 -7.34 12.13 -5.86
CA ASP A 42 -6.98 13.54 -6.09
C ASP A 42 -5.46 13.77 -5.90
N THR A 43 -5.02 15.02 -6.02
CA THR A 43 -3.66 15.49 -5.75
C THR A 43 -3.65 16.69 -4.80
N TYR A 44 -2.72 16.71 -3.85
CA TYR A 44 -2.55 17.82 -2.90
C TYR A 44 -1.07 18.10 -2.65
N ASN A 45 -0.60 19.32 -2.98
CA ASN A 45 0.82 19.70 -2.86
C ASN A 45 1.79 18.68 -3.48
N ASP A 46 1.51 18.23 -4.69
CA ASP A 46 2.26 17.19 -5.44
C ASP A 46 2.21 15.77 -4.84
N TRP A 47 1.42 15.54 -3.79
CA TRP A 47 1.11 14.20 -3.29
C TRP A 47 -0.16 13.66 -3.95
N PHE A 48 -0.14 12.37 -4.29
CA PHE A 48 -1.32 11.67 -4.79
C PHE A 48 -2.13 11.12 -3.62
N ILE A 49 -3.41 11.46 -3.57
CA ILE A 49 -4.36 10.94 -2.58
C ILE A 49 -4.97 9.66 -3.15
N LEU A 50 -4.83 8.56 -2.42
CA LEU A 50 -5.39 7.27 -2.81
C LEU A 50 -6.89 7.22 -2.54
N ASN A 51 -7.61 6.54 -3.43
CA ASN A 51 -9.01 6.21 -3.23
C ASN A 51 -9.22 5.31 -2.00
N GLU A 52 -10.22 5.61 -1.18
CA GLU A 52 -10.44 4.90 0.09
C GLU A 52 -10.85 3.43 -0.11
N ASP A 53 -11.66 3.12 -1.13
CA ASP A 53 -12.02 1.74 -1.47
C ASP A 53 -10.79 0.96 -1.95
N TYR A 54 -9.90 1.61 -2.71
CA TYR A 54 -8.63 1.03 -3.13
C TYR A 54 -7.71 0.74 -1.93
N VAL A 55 -7.59 1.67 -0.98
CA VAL A 55 -6.81 1.50 0.26
C VAL A 55 -7.36 0.35 1.10
N ARG A 56 -8.69 0.29 1.31
CA ARG A 56 -9.33 -0.79 2.07
C ARG A 56 -9.02 -2.15 1.45
N LYS A 57 -9.19 -2.25 0.13
CA LYS A 57 -8.93 -3.49 -0.60
C LYS A 57 -7.47 -3.92 -0.55
N LEU A 58 -6.54 -2.98 -0.67
CA LEU A 58 -5.12 -3.29 -0.50
C LEU A 58 -4.81 -3.82 0.90
N SER A 59 -5.43 -3.26 1.94
CA SER A 59 -5.27 -3.75 3.32
C SER A 59 -5.73 -5.20 3.46
N GLU A 60 -6.89 -5.54 2.90
CA GLU A 60 -7.43 -6.91 2.87
C GLU A 60 -6.48 -7.87 2.13
N VAL A 61 -5.98 -7.47 0.96
CA VAL A 61 -5.04 -8.28 0.17
C VAL A 61 -3.72 -8.49 0.90
N ILE A 62 -3.21 -7.47 1.61
CA ILE A 62 -2.00 -7.63 2.42
C ILE A 62 -2.21 -8.66 3.52
N GLU A 63 -3.36 -8.65 4.18
CA GLU A 63 -3.68 -9.63 5.23
C GLU A 63 -3.67 -11.07 4.71
N GLU A 64 -4.24 -11.30 3.52
CA GLU A 64 -4.18 -12.62 2.87
C GLU A 64 -2.75 -13.02 2.48
N VAL A 65 -1.96 -12.07 1.98
CA VAL A 65 -0.58 -12.34 1.52
C VAL A 65 0.36 -12.62 2.68
N LEU A 66 0.18 -11.98 3.84
CA LEU A 66 1.08 -12.10 4.99
C LEU A 66 1.28 -13.55 5.47
N GLU A 67 0.28 -14.42 5.31
CA GLU A 67 0.36 -15.84 5.68
C GLU A 67 1.32 -16.64 4.79
N GLU A 68 1.66 -16.14 3.60
CA GLU A 68 2.44 -16.84 2.58
C GLU A 68 3.89 -16.32 2.44
N ILE A 69 4.25 -15.27 3.18
CA ILE A 69 5.56 -14.62 3.05
C ILE A 69 6.57 -15.21 4.03
N GLU A 70 7.62 -15.82 3.47
CA GLU A 70 8.75 -16.36 4.23
C GLU A 70 9.89 -15.34 4.42
N ASP A 71 10.01 -14.37 3.52
CA ASP A 71 11.06 -13.33 3.57
C ASP A 71 10.71 -12.29 4.64
N GLU A 72 11.51 -12.24 5.70
CA GLU A 72 11.29 -11.39 6.88
C GLU A 72 11.27 -9.89 6.54
N ASP A 73 12.10 -9.44 5.59
CA ASP A 73 12.13 -8.05 5.19
C ASP A 73 10.83 -7.68 4.46
N ILE A 74 10.36 -8.56 3.57
CA ILE A 74 9.09 -8.35 2.84
C ILE A 74 7.91 -8.39 3.81
N PHE A 75 7.93 -9.33 4.75
CA PHE A 75 6.92 -9.45 5.78
C PHE A 75 6.79 -8.16 6.59
N ASN A 76 7.93 -7.61 7.05
CA ASN A 76 7.95 -6.35 7.79
C ASN A 76 7.44 -5.17 6.96
N ASP A 77 7.81 -5.08 5.68
CA ASP A 77 7.31 -4.04 4.78
C ASP A 77 5.79 -4.09 4.62
N LEU A 78 5.25 -5.29 4.37
CA LEU A 78 3.81 -5.50 4.25
C LEU A 78 3.07 -5.17 5.54
N LEU A 79 3.64 -5.50 6.69
CA LEU A 79 3.04 -5.22 7.99
C LEU A 79 2.99 -3.71 8.27
N VAL A 80 4.05 -2.97 7.94
CA VAL A 80 4.05 -1.50 8.04
C VAL A 80 3.09 -0.87 7.03
N LEU A 81 3.05 -1.35 5.79
CA LEU A 81 2.09 -0.90 4.79
C LEU A 81 0.64 -1.13 5.23
N LYS A 82 0.32 -2.28 5.83
CA LYS A 82 -1.01 -2.55 6.41
C LYS A 82 -1.36 -1.50 7.44
N GLN A 83 -0.45 -1.18 8.37
CA GLN A 83 -0.66 -0.13 9.36
C GLN A 83 -0.90 1.24 8.72
N VAL A 84 -0.24 1.56 7.60
CA VAL A 84 -0.51 2.79 6.85
C VAL A 84 -1.94 2.76 6.31
N PHE A 85 -2.37 1.67 5.69
CA PHE A 85 -3.70 1.57 5.08
C PHE A 85 -4.84 1.54 6.10
N GLU A 86 -4.63 0.93 7.27
CA GLU A 86 -5.61 0.92 8.39
C GLU A 86 -5.91 2.32 8.93
N GLY A 87 -5.02 3.29 8.75
CA GLY A 87 -5.25 4.67 9.19
C GLY A 87 -6.23 5.45 8.32
N GLY A 88 -6.57 4.95 7.13
CA GLY A 88 -7.38 5.67 6.16
C GLY A 88 -6.67 6.89 5.57
N SER A 89 -7.31 7.52 4.57
CA SER A 89 -6.85 8.72 3.85
C SER A 89 -5.33 8.74 3.59
N VAL A 90 -4.91 7.90 2.65
CA VAL A 90 -3.49 7.62 2.38
C VAL A 90 -3.01 8.47 1.21
N VAL A 91 -1.83 9.04 1.36
CA VAL A 91 -1.14 9.78 0.30
C VAL A 91 0.15 9.07 -0.09
N PHE A 92 0.55 9.19 -1.36
CA PHE A 92 1.85 8.72 -1.82
C PHE A 92 2.55 9.74 -2.71
N GLY A 93 3.88 9.70 -2.70
CA GLY A 93 4.77 10.61 -3.43
C GLY A 93 6.23 10.17 -3.40
#